data_AF-A0A662VT68-F1
#
_entry.id   AF-A0A662VT68-F1
#
_cell.length_a   1.000
_cell.length_b   1.000
_cell.length_c   1.000
_cell.angle_alpha   90.00
_cell.angle_beta   90.00
_cell.angle_gamma   90.00
#
_symmetry.space_group_name_H-M   'P 1'
#
loop_
_entity.id
_entity.type
_entity.pdbx_description
1 polymer ?
#
loop_
_entity_poly.entity_id
_entity_poly.type
_entity_poly.pdbx_seq_one_letter_code
_entity_poly.pdbx_strand_id
1 'polypeptide(L)' 'MDKPILQVALDLVELKRAVEIAKLALEGGVDWIEVGTPLIKSEGMDAVRT' A
#
# COMPACT_ATOMS: atom_id res chain seq x y z
N MET A 1 21.18 -19.76 -3.20
CA MET A 1 19.75 -19.50 -3.44
C MET A 1 19.52 -18.06 -3.09
N ASP A 2 19.01 -17.28 -4.05
CA ASP A 2 18.61 -15.91 -3.76
C ASP A 2 17.47 -15.91 -2.74
N LYS A 3 17.45 -14.91 -1.84
CA LYS A 3 16.39 -14.79 -0.84
C LYS A 3 15.03 -14.65 -1.55
N PRO A 4 13.93 -15.21 -1.02
CA PRO A 4 12.60 -14.94 -1.55
C PRO A 4 12.28 -13.45 -1.44
N ILE A 5 11.58 -12.92 -2.45
CA ILE A 5 11.06 -11.54 -2.45
C ILE A 5 9.81 -11.51 -1.57
N LEU A 6 9.81 -10.64 -0.56
CA LEU A 6 8.64 -10.38 0.27
C LEU A 6 7.84 -9.19 -0.31
N GLN A 7 6.56 -9.42 -0.60
CA GLN A 7 5.64 -8.39 -1.07
C GLN A 7 4.50 -8.20 -0.06
N VAL A 8 4.12 -6.94 0.21
CA VAL A 8 2.93 -6.58 0.98
C VAL A 8 1.95 -5.81 0.10
N ALA A 9 0.71 -6.29 0.01
CA ALA A 9 -0.38 -5.61 -0.69
C ALA A 9 -1.23 -4.78 0.29
N LEU A 10 -1.48 -3.53 -0.08
CA LEU A 10 -2.25 -2.57 0.73
C LEU A 10 -3.68 -2.43 0.18
N ASP A 11 -4.55 -3.38 0.51
CA ASP A 11 -5.98 -3.37 0.14
C ASP A 11 -6.84 -2.65 1.19
N LEU A 12 -6.65 -1.33 1.27
CA LEU A 12 -7.34 -0.44 2.20
C LEU A 12 -8.01 0.69 1.42
N VAL A 13 -8.93 1.44 2.04
CA VAL A 13 -9.53 2.64 1.41
C VAL A 13 -9.00 3.95 1.98
N GLU A 14 -8.31 3.93 3.11
CA GLU A 14 -7.83 5.12 3.80
C GLU A 14 -6.32 5.33 3.56
N LEU A 15 -5.94 6.38 2.84
CA LEU A 15 -4.54 6.67 2.51
C LEU A 15 -3.63 6.79 3.72
N LYS A 16 -4.05 7.49 4.77
CA LYS A 16 -3.21 7.72 5.95
C LYS A 16 -2.78 6.40 6.59
N ARG A 17 -3.73 5.48 6.73
CA ARG A 17 -3.50 4.14 7.29
C ARG A 17 -2.66 3.28 6.36
N ALA A 18 -2.88 3.36 5.05
CA ALA A 18 -2.05 2.66 4.07
C ALA A 18 -0.59 3.10 4.13
N VAL A 19 -0.32 4.40 4.25
CA VAL A 19 1.04 4.95 4.39
C VAL A 19 1.69 4.50 5.70
N GLU A 20 0.95 4.44 6.81
CA GLU A 20 1.46 3.93 8.08
C GLU A 20 1.89 2.47 7.97
N ILE A 21 1.03 1.62 7.39
CA ILE A 21 1.34 0.19 7.20
C ILE A 21 2.52 0.02 6.23
N ALA A 22 2.61 0.82 5.17
CA ALA A 22 3.72 0.78 4.23
C ALA A 22 5.07 1.06 4.93
N LYS A 23 5.10 2.03 5.85
CA LYS A 23 6.31 2.34 6.64
C LYS A 23 6.70 1.19 7.56
N LEU A 24 5.73 0.61 8.28
CA LEU A 24 5.97 -0.55 9.14
C LEU A 24 6.44 -1.78 8.34
N ALA A 25 5.88 -2.01 7.15
CA ALA A 25 6.30 -3.08 6.27
C ALA A 25 7.73 -2.87 5.75
N LEU A 26 8.10 -1.62 5.43
CA LEU A 26 9.47 -1.25 5.07
C LEU A 26 10.45 -1.51 6.21
N GLU A 27 10.10 -1.09 7.43
CA GLU A 27 10.88 -1.39 8.65
C GLU A 27 11.01 -2.90 8.90
N GLY A 28 9.97 -3.67 8.54
CA GLY A 28 9.96 -5.14 8.58
C GLY A 28 10.74 -5.83 7.48
N GLY A 29 11.34 -5.10 6.53
CA GLY A 29 12.18 -5.65 5.47
C GLY A 29 11.43 -6.17 4.25
N VAL A 30 10.23 -5.65 3.97
CA VAL A 30 9.54 -5.93 2.70
C VAL A 30 10.37 -5.45 1.51
N ASP A 31 10.36 -6.21 0.42
CA ASP A 31 11.01 -5.81 -0.82
C ASP A 31 10.07 -4.92 -1.65
N TRP A 32 8.79 -5.31 -1.77
CA TRP A 32 7.79 -4.60 -2.58
C TRP A 32 6.53 -4.23 -1.80
N ILE A 33 6.04 -3.02 -2.05
CA ILE A 33 4.72 -2.56 -1.63
C ILE A 33 3.82 -2.50 -2.88
N GLU A 34 2.71 -3.24 -2.85
CA GLU A 34 1.66 -3.13 -3.85
C GLU A 34 0.51 -2.23 -3.35
N VAL A 35 0.05 -1.32 -4.21
CA VAL A 35 -1.10 -0.46 -3.93
C VAL A 35 -2.37 -1.15 -4.41
N GLY A 36 -3.23 -1.55 -3.48
CA GLY A 36 -4.47 -2.25 -3.77
C GLY A 36 -5.47 -1.41 -4.56
N THR A 37 -6.27 -2.05 -5.40
CA THR A 37 -7.31 -1.36 -6.18
C THR A 37 -8.34 -0.60 -5.33
N PRO A 38 -8.70 -1.01 -4.09
CA PRO A 38 -9.60 -0.21 -3.25
C PRO A 38 -9.00 1.17 -2.92
N LEU A 39 -7.69 1.25 -2.65
CA LEU A 39 -7.02 2.49 -2.30
C LEU A 39 -6.96 3.43 -3.49
N ILE A 40 -6.54 2.91 -4.65
CA ILE A 40 -6.47 3.67 -5.91
C ILE A 40 -7.84 4.24 -6.26
N LYS A 41 -8.91 3.43 -6.12
CA LYS A 41 -10.27 3.89 -6.41
C LYS A 41 -10.76 4.94 -5.42
N SER A 42 -10.55 4.75 -4.12
CA SER A 42 -11.00 5.69 -3.09
C SER A 42 -10.36 7.07 -3.29
N GLU A 43 -9.03 7.11 -3.32
CA GLU A 43 -8.27 8.36 -3.47
C GLU A 43 -8.49 9.00 -4.86
N GLY A 44 -8.62 8.18 -5.90
CA GLY A 44 -8.95 8.65 -7.25
C GLY A 44 -10.32 9.32 -7.33
N MET A 45 -11.33 8.77 -6.64
CA MET A 45 -12.67 9.38 -6.55
C MET A 45 -12.66 10.68 -5.74
N ASP A 46 -11.91 10.71 -4.64
CA ASP A 46 -11.80 11.92 -3.82
C ASP A 46 -11.07 13.05 -4.56
N ALA A 47 -10.09 12.73 -5.42
CA ALA A 47 -9.38 13.71 -6.24
C ALA A 47 -10.29 14.44 -7.26
N VAL A 48 -11.44 13.87 -7.64
CA VAL A 48 -12.38 14.46 -8.61
C VAL A 48 -13.69 14.92 -7.97
N ARG A 49 -13.79 14.90 -6.64
CA ARG A 49 -14.98 15.31 -5.90
C ARG A 49 -15.13 16.84 -5.94
N THR A 50 -16.31 17.31 -6.34
CA THR A 50 -16.69 18.75 -6.39
C THR A 50 -17.53 19.16 -5.21
#